data_AF-A0A662UNP7-F1
#
_entry.id   AF-A0A662UNP7-F1
#
_cell.length_a   1.000
_cell.length_b   1.000
_cell.length_c   1.000
_cell.angle_alpha   90.00
_cell.angle_beta   90.00
_cell.angle_gamma   90.00
#
_symmetry.space_group_name_H-M   'P 1'
#
loop_
_entity.id
_entity.type
_entity.pdbx_description
1 polymer ?
#
loop_
_entity_poly.entity_id
_entity_poly.type
_entity_poly.pdbx_seq_one_letter_code
_entity_poly.pdbx_strand_id
1 'polypeptide(L)'
;MGIRSSICHVYNVMHDNIAYLELWDRLFPEDKSMHILTVLDFNDAKREVSGFKEYIRGRRVVELGAGVGLLAYEMSKYASLVVAVEFDPAWARIYLKHVYPRVLAKKLPLFFIVGDARHLDLLNTRFDTAVIYSNSALDMFLNIANKISNKTILNGKVFEYG
;
A
#
# COMPACT_ATOMS: atom_id res chain seq x y z
N MET A 1 1.83 -8.38 -21.14
CA MET A 1 1.58 -9.01 -19.82
C MET A 1 0.68 -8.09 -18.99
N GLY A 2 -0.46 -8.56 -18.50
CA GLY A 2 -1.37 -7.78 -17.65
C GLY A 2 -0.82 -7.56 -16.24
N ILE A 3 -1.47 -6.69 -15.44
CA ILE A 3 -1.03 -6.36 -14.08
C ILE A 3 -1.03 -7.59 -13.16
N ARG A 4 -2.12 -8.37 -13.15
CA ARG A 4 -2.24 -9.61 -12.37
C ARG A 4 -1.15 -10.62 -12.72
N SER A 5 -0.87 -10.81 -14.01
CA SER A 5 0.22 -11.69 -14.44
C SER A 5 1.60 -11.16 -14.03
N SER A 6 1.80 -9.84 -13.97
CA SER A 6 3.06 -9.25 -13.49
C SER A 6 3.22 -9.46 -11.99
N ILE A 7 2.14 -9.31 -11.22
CA ILE A 7 2.10 -9.59 -9.77
C ILE A 7 2.43 -11.05 -9.52
N CYS A 8 1.71 -11.99 -10.17
CA CYS A 8 1.97 -13.42 -10.02
C CYS A 8 3.41 -13.79 -10.42
N HIS A 9 3.95 -13.18 -11.47
CA HIS A 9 5.33 -13.44 -11.87
C HIS A 9 6.34 -13.02 -10.80
N VAL A 10 6.21 -11.80 -10.27
CA VAL A 10 7.09 -11.33 -9.19
C VAL A 10 6.92 -12.20 -7.95
N TYR A 11 5.68 -12.52 -7.57
CA TYR A 11 5.40 -13.39 -6.44
C TYR A 11 6.08 -14.77 -6.59
N ASN A 12 5.94 -15.42 -7.74
CA ASN A 12 6.58 -16.71 -8.00
C ASN A 12 8.11 -16.59 -7.99
N VAL A 13 8.69 -15.53 -8.57
CA VAL A 13 10.14 -15.32 -8.52
C VAL A 13 10.62 -15.12 -7.08
N MET A 14 9.85 -14.41 -6.24
CA MET A 14 10.23 -14.18 -4.84
C MET A 14 10.08 -15.43 -3.98
N HIS A 15 9.06 -16.26 -4.21
CA HIS A 15 8.71 -17.39 -3.34
C HIS A 15 9.27 -18.74 -3.82
N ASP A 16 9.51 -18.90 -5.12
CA ASP A 16 10.01 -20.16 -5.68
C ASP A 16 11.53 -20.15 -5.91
N ASN A 17 12.20 -19.01 -5.69
CA ASN A 17 13.64 -18.87 -5.87
C ASN A 17 14.37 -18.87 -4.53
N ILE A 18 14.90 -20.04 -4.14
CA ILE A 18 15.64 -20.23 -2.89
C ILE A 18 16.80 -19.23 -2.75
N ALA A 19 17.56 -18.98 -3.82
CA ALA A 19 18.68 -18.03 -3.76
C ALA A 19 18.24 -16.58 -3.50
N TYR A 20 17.05 -16.22 -3.98
CA TYR A 20 16.46 -14.91 -3.67
C TYR A 20 16.03 -14.84 -2.20
N LEU A 21 15.36 -15.87 -1.69
CA LEU A 21 14.96 -15.97 -0.28
C LEU A 21 16.16 -15.89 0.67
N GLU A 22 17.23 -16.65 0.38
CA GLU A 22 18.47 -16.63 1.17
C GLU A 22 19.16 -15.25 1.15
N LEU A 23 19.18 -14.59 -0.01
CA LEU A 23 19.72 -13.24 -0.13
C LEU A 23 18.87 -12.23 0.65
N TRP A 24 17.55 -12.35 0.59
CA TRP A 24 16.61 -11.48 1.29
C TRP A 24 16.75 -11.61 2.80
N ASP A 25 16.70 -12.84 3.33
CA ASP A 25 16.88 -13.11 4.76
C ASP A 25 18.23 -12.57 5.28
N ARG A 26 19.28 -12.63 4.46
CA ARG A 26 20.60 -12.06 4.81
C ARG A 26 20.59 -10.54 4.86
N LEU A 27 19.89 -9.87 3.94
CA LEU A 27 19.88 -8.41 3.85
C LEU A 27 18.85 -7.77 4.80
N PHE A 28 17.77 -8.48 5.11
CA PHE A 28 16.64 -8.00 5.91
C PHE A 28 16.21 -9.04 6.96
N PRO A 29 17.09 -9.41 7.91
CA PRO A 29 16.85 -10.50 8.86
C PRO A 29 15.66 -10.23 9.82
N GLU A 30 15.29 -8.97 10.00
CA GLU A 30 14.16 -8.51 10.81
C GLU A 30 12.82 -8.62 10.05
N ASP A 31 12.86 -8.74 8.72
CA ASP A 31 11.67 -8.73 7.86
C ASP A 31 11.30 -10.15 7.41
N LYS A 32 10.79 -10.94 8.36
CA LYS A 32 10.36 -12.33 8.13
C LYS A 32 9.01 -12.43 7.41
N SER A 33 8.44 -11.31 6.99
CA SER A 33 7.04 -11.22 6.58
C SER A 33 6.93 -11.06 5.06
N MET A 34 6.99 -12.18 4.35
CA MET A 34 6.90 -12.17 2.89
C MET A 34 5.63 -11.44 2.41
N HIS A 35 5.84 -10.61 1.40
CA HIS A 35 4.94 -9.63 0.79
C HIS A 35 3.62 -10.24 0.26
N ILE A 36 2.61 -10.33 1.12
CA ILE A 36 1.26 -10.75 0.70
C ILE A 36 0.50 -9.53 0.18
N LEU A 37 0.37 -9.44 -1.14
CA LEU A 37 -0.59 -8.53 -1.77
C LEU A 37 -2.00 -9.07 -1.56
N THR A 38 -2.80 -8.32 -0.83
CA THR A 38 -4.22 -8.62 -0.59
C THR A 38 -5.11 -8.21 -1.76
N VAL A 39 -4.65 -7.29 -2.61
CA VAL A 39 -5.37 -6.73 -3.77
C VAL A 39 -4.60 -7.04 -5.06
N LEU A 40 -5.17 -7.87 -5.94
CA LEU A 40 -4.45 -8.43 -7.10
C LEU A 40 -4.83 -7.80 -8.44
N ASP A 41 -5.96 -7.10 -8.51
CA ASP A 41 -6.37 -6.34 -9.69
C ASP A 41 -7.26 -5.13 -9.37
N PHE A 42 -7.62 -4.37 -10.41
CA PHE A 42 -8.43 -3.16 -10.26
C PHE A 42 -9.87 -3.44 -9.81
N ASN A 43 -10.43 -4.62 -10.09
CA ASN A 43 -11.78 -4.96 -9.65
C ASN A 43 -11.78 -5.29 -8.16
N ASP A 44 -10.74 -5.98 -7.68
CA ASP A 44 -10.52 -6.18 -6.26
C ASP A 44 -10.40 -4.83 -5.54
N ALA A 45 -9.52 -3.93 -6.03
CA ALA A 45 -9.36 -2.60 -5.44
C ALA A 45 -10.69 -1.82 -5.38
N LYS A 46 -11.47 -1.86 -6.48
CA LYS A 46 -12.80 -1.23 -6.55
C LYS A 46 -13.77 -1.79 -5.53
N ARG A 47 -13.82 -3.12 -5.39
CA ARG A 47 -14.69 -3.78 -4.42
C ARG A 47 -14.31 -3.40 -2.99
N GLU A 48 -13.02 -3.50 -2.66
CA GLU A 48 -12.53 -3.16 -1.31
C GLU A 48 -12.81 -1.69 -0.97
N VAL A 49 -12.43 -0.74 -1.84
CA VAL A 49 -12.66 0.70 -1.60
C VAL A 49 -14.14 1.03 -1.49
N SER A 50 -15.02 0.34 -2.22
CA SER A 50 -16.46 0.56 -2.11
C SER A 50 -17.00 0.29 -0.69
N GLY A 51 -16.34 -0.58 0.08
CA GLY A 51 -16.75 -0.93 1.45
C GLY A 51 -16.39 0.12 2.50
N PHE A 52 -15.52 1.08 2.18
CA PHE A 52 -15.07 2.11 3.13
C PHE A 52 -14.98 3.52 2.52
N LYS A 53 -15.59 3.72 1.36
CA LYS A 53 -15.48 4.94 0.54
C LYS A 53 -15.87 6.21 1.30
N GLU A 54 -16.88 6.14 2.16
CA GLU A 54 -17.36 7.23 2.98
C GLU A 54 -16.31 7.75 3.97
N TYR A 55 -15.41 6.89 4.44
CA TYR A 55 -14.35 7.26 5.39
C TYR A 55 -13.12 7.91 4.72
N ILE A 56 -13.04 7.86 3.39
CA ILE A 56 -11.93 8.44 2.63
C ILE A 56 -12.35 9.60 1.71
N ARG A 57 -13.65 9.78 1.46
CA ARG A 57 -14.12 10.77 0.49
C ARG A 57 -13.76 12.19 0.92
N GLY A 58 -13.04 12.92 0.06
CA GLY A 58 -12.57 14.29 0.33
C GLY A 58 -11.54 14.39 1.46
N ARG A 59 -10.95 13.25 1.88
CA ARG A 59 -9.99 13.17 2.98
C ARG A 59 -8.57 13.04 2.46
N ARG A 60 -7.60 13.42 3.30
CA ARG A 60 -6.18 13.10 3.13
C ARG A 60 -5.93 11.71 3.69
N VAL A 61 -5.56 10.78 2.82
CA VAL A 61 -5.39 9.36 3.14
C VAL A 61 -3.93 8.98 3.02
N VAL A 62 -3.46 8.14 3.95
CA VAL A 62 -2.18 7.45 3.83
C VAL A 62 -2.39 5.94 3.74
N GLU A 63 -1.72 5.28 2.80
CA GLU A 63 -1.65 3.82 2.71
C GLU A 63 -0.26 3.34 3.13
N LEU A 64 -0.22 2.41 4.09
CA LEU A 64 1.00 1.81 4.60
C LEU A 64 1.13 0.38 4.07
N GLY A 65 2.21 0.10 3.34
CA GLY A 65 2.38 -1.18 2.63
C GLY A 65 1.53 -1.23 1.37
N ALA A 66 1.74 -0.26 0.48
CA ALA A 66 0.88 -0.02 -0.68
C ALA A 66 0.98 -1.09 -1.79
N GLY A 67 1.99 -1.96 -1.72
CA GLY A 67 2.27 -2.95 -2.73
C GLY A 67 2.40 -2.30 -4.10
N VAL A 68 1.59 -2.76 -5.04
CA VAL A 68 1.59 -2.24 -6.42
C VAL A 68 0.76 -0.96 -6.60
N GLY A 69 0.20 -0.40 -5.52
CA GLY A 69 -0.58 0.84 -5.52
C GLY A 69 -1.98 0.73 -6.14
N LEU A 70 -2.54 -0.48 -6.24
CA LEU A 70 -3.88 -0.71 -6.79
C LEU A 70 -4.97 -0.08 -5.90
N LEU A 71 -4.89 -0.30 -4.59
CA LEU A 71 -5.83 0.27 -3.62
C LEU A 71 -5.66 1.80 -3.57
N ALA A 72 -4.42 2.30 -3.46
CA ALA A 72 -4.08 3.72 -3.55
C ALA A 72 -4.72 4.42 -4.75
N TYR A 73 -4.59 3.80 -5.94
CA TYR A 73 -5.17 4.33 -7.17
C TYR A 73 -6.69 4.42 -7.09
N GLU A 74 -7.36 3.39 -6.56
CA GLU A 74 -8.81 3.43 -6.44
C GLU A 74 -9.28 4.47 -5.42
N MET A 75 -8.61 4.55 -4.25
CA MET A 75 -8.90 5.56 -3.22
C MET A 75 -8.73 6.98 -3.74
N SER A 76 -7.73 7.23 -4.59
CA SER A 76 -7.43 8.56 -5.14
C SER A 76 -8.53 9.14 -6.04
N LYS A 77 -9.50 8.32 -6.47
CA LYS A 77 -10.69 8.81 -7.19
C LYS A 77 -11.70 9.50 -6.28
N TYR A 78 -11.57 9.33 -4.97
CA TYR A 78 -12.54 9.80 -3.97
C TYR A 78 -11.90 10.68 -2.90
N ALA A 79 -10.66 10.39 -2.51
CA ALA A 79 -9.88 11.17 -1.56
C ALA A 79 -9.43 12.51 -2.15
N SER A 80 -9.17 13.50 -1.31
CA SER A 80 -8.56 14.77 -1.74
C SER A 80 -7.06 14.61 -2.00
N LEU A 81 -6.43 13.64 -1.33
CA LEU A 81 -5.03 13.28 -1.44
C LEU A 81 -4.84 11.84 -0.96
N VAL A 82 -4.04 11.05 -1.69
CA VAL A 82 -3.52 9.76 -1.23
C VAL A 82 -2.00 9.80 -1.23
N VAL A 83 -1.39 9.43 -0.11
CA VAL A 83 0.04 9.14 -0.01
C VAL A 83 0.18 7.66 0.25
N ALA A 84 0.78 6.93 -0.67
CA ALA A 84 0.95 5.49 -0.58
C ALA A 84 2.44 5.18 -0.43
N VAL A 85 2.79 4.38 0.58
CA VAL A 85 4.20 4.04 0.86
C VAL A 85 4.43 2.55 0.69
N GLU A 86 5.44 2.22 -0.09
CA GLU A 86 5.89 0.85 -0.32
C GLU A 86 7.40 0.74 -0.14
N PHE A 87 7.83 -0.26 0.63
CA PHE A 87 9.24 -0.48 0.90
C PHE A 87 9.92 -1.26 -0.24
N ASP A 88 9.25 -2.28 -0.78
CA ASP A 88 9.83 -3.19 -1.75
C ASP A 88 9.83 -2.61 -3.19
N PRO A 89 11.02 -2.38 -3.78
CA PRO A 89 11.14 -1.87 -5.13
C PRO A 89 10.51 -2.76 -6.21
N ALA A 90 10.32 -4.06 -5.96
CA ALA A 90 9.69 -4.98 -6.90
C ALA A 90 8.24 -4.58 -7.18
N TRP A 91 7.48 -4.22 -6.14
CA TRP A 91 6.11 -3.74 -6.29
C TRP A 91 6.05 -2.34 -6.90
N ALA A 92 6.97 -1.46 -6.52
CA ALA A 92 7.10 -0.13 -7.13
C ALA A 92 7.33 -0.21 -8.65
N ARG A 93 8.11 -1.19 -9.13
CA ARG A 93 8.29 -1.41 -10.58
C ARG A 93 6.97 -1.76 -11.28
N ILE A 94 6.12 -2.58 -10.65
CA ILE A 94 4.79 -2.92 -11.19
C ILE A 94 3.89 -1.68 -11.17
N TYR A 95 3.91 -0.89 -10.10
CA TYR A 95 3.19 0.39 -10.01
C TYR A 95 3.56 1.32 -11.17
N LEU A 96 4.86 1.57 -11.40
CA LEU A 96 5.34 2.45 -12.48
C LEU A 96 4.89 1.98 -13.87
N LYS A 97 4.87 0.67 -14.10
CA LYS A 97 4.48 0.08 -15.38
C LYS A 97 2.98 0.11 -15.63
N HIS A 98 2.18 -0.15 -14.60
CA HIS A 98 0.74 -0.40 -14.77
C HIS A 98 -0.14 0.66 -14.12
N VAL A 99 0.16 1.13 -12.92
CA VAL A 99 -0.73 2.04 -12.19
C VAL A 99 -0.41 3.50 -12.51
N TYR A 100 0.87 3.89 -12.49
CA TYR A 100 1.32 5.27 -12.69
C TYR A 100 0.82 5.92 -14.00
N PRO A 101 0.83 5.24 -15.17
CA PRO A 101 0.30 5.84 -16.40
C PRO A 101 -1.19 6.21 -16.29
N ARG A 102 -1.95 5.44 -15.51
CA ARG A 102 -3.39 5.70 -15.25
C ARG A 102 -3.58 6.87 -14.28
N VAL A 103 -2.69 7.00 -13.30
CA VAL A 103 -2.64 8.15 -12.38
C VAL A 103 -2.42 9.44 -13.17
N LEU A 104 -1.41 9.45 -14.05
CA LEU A 104 -1.10 10.60 -14.90
C LEU A 104 -2.24 10.95 -15.85
N ALA A 105 -2.77 9.97 -16.59
CA ALA A 105 -3.83 10.20 -17.56
C ALA A 105 -5.10 10.80 -16.92
N LYS A 106 -5.37 10.44 -15.65
CA LYS A 106 -6.55 10.89 -14.90
C LYS A 106 -6.27 12.06 -13.95
N LYS A 107 -5.02 12.52 -13.86
CA LYS A 107 -4.56 13.56 -12.92
C LYS A 107 -5.01 13.28 -11.48
N LEU A 108 -4.87 12.03 -11.04
CA LEU A 108 -5.31 11.63 -9.71
C LEU A 108 -4.37 12.19 -8.64
N PRO A 109 -4.88 12.61 -7.46
CA PRO A 109 -4.09 13.14 -6.36
C PRO A 109 -3.41 12.00 -5.57
N LEU A 110 -2.54 11.24 -6.23
CA LEU A 110 -1.82 10.10 -5.64
C LEU A 110 -0.30 10.33 -5.70
N PHE A 111 0.33 10.34 -4.53
CA PHE A 111 1.78 10.27 -4.37
C PHE A 111 2.16 8.86 -3.93
N PHE A 112 3.03 8.21 -4.70
CA PHE A 112 3.58 6.90 -4.37
C PHE A 112 5.04 7.06 -3.96
N ILE A 113 5.37 6.71 -2.73
CA ILE A 113 6.69 6.85 -2.13
C ILE A 113 7.30 5.45 -2.03
N VAL A 114 8.46 5.26 -2.66
CA VAL A 114 9.29 4.08 -2.44
C VAL A 114 10.19 4.36 -1.26
N GLY A 115 9.97 3.67 -0.15
CA GLY A 115 10.74 3.90 1.06
C GLY A 115 10.09 3.27 2.29
N ASP A 116 10.78 3.45 3.41
CA ASP A 116 10.35 2.93 4.70
C ASP A 116 9.26 3.80 5.33
N ALA A 117 8.11 3.19 5.61
CA ALA A 117 6.98 3.85 6.27
C ALA A 117 7.35 4.41 7.65
N ARG A 118 8.37 3.87 8.32
CA ARG A 118 8.89 4.38 9.61
C ARG A 118 9.42 5.81 9.53
N HIS A 119 9.67 6.34 8.34
CA HIS A 119 10.11 7.73 8.17
C HIS A 119 8.95 8.71 7.89
N LEU A 120 7.71 8.22 7.79
CA LEU A 120 6.55 9.11 7.61
C LEU A 120 6.25 9.98 8.83
N ASP A 121 6.53 9.49 10.04
CA ASP A 121 6.32 10.25 11.27
C ASP A 121 7.23 11.49 11.34
N LEU A 122 8.40 11.45 10.69
CA LEU A 122 9.32 12.57 10.55
C LEU A 122 8.74 13.72 9.70
N LEU A 123 7.72 13.47 8.88
CA LEU A 123 7.13 14.48 8.00
C LEU A 123 6.19 15.46 8.71
N ASN A 124 6.00 15.32 10.03
CA ASN A 124 5.07 16.12 10.85
C ASN A 124 3.70 16.34 10.16
N THR A 125 3.24 15.32 9.44
CA THR A 125 2.07 15.39 8.58
C THR A 125 0.97 14.52 9.17
N ARG A 126 -0.20 15.13 9.40
CA ARG A 126 -1.41 14.42 9.81
C ARG A 126 -2.25 14.02 8.60
N PHE A 127 -2.78 12.81 8.66
CA PHE A 127 -3.75 12.27 7.70
C PHE A 127 -5.09 12.05 8.41
N ASP A 128 -6.18 12.29 7.70
CA ASP A 128 -7.53 12.06 8.22
C ASP A 128 -7.80 10.56 8.43
N THR A 129 -7.25 9.72 7.54
CA THR A 129 -7.42 8.27 7.54
C THR A 129 -6.12 7.56 7.14
N ALA A 130 -5.68 6.60 7.94
CA ALA A 130 -4.65 5.63 7.57
C ALA A 130 -5.30 4.34 7.08
N VAL A 131 -4.74 3.72 6.04
CA VAL A 131 -5.22 2.47 5.44
C VAL A 131 -4.09 1.45 5.43
N ILE A 132 -4.37 0.26 5.96
CA ILE A 132 -3.44 -0.86 6.05
C ILE A 132 -4.15 -2.07 5.44
N TYR A 133 -3.69 -2.53 4.27
CA TYR A 133 -4.18 -3.74 3.60
C TYR A 133 -3.06 -4.79 3.53
N SER A 134 -2.67 -5.29 4.70
CA SER A 134 -1.52 -6.17 4.86
C SER A 134 -1.83 -7.29 5.85
N ASN A 135 -1.12 -8.41 5.71
CA ASN A 135 -1.03 -9.46 6.72
C ASN A 135 0.37 -9.50 7.38
N SER A 136 1.28 -8.64 6.93
CA SER A 136 2.66 -8.49 7.39
C SER A 136 2.89 -7.13 8.04
N ALA A 137 3.90 -7.05 8.91
CA ALA A 137 4.34 -5.83 9.59
C ALA A 137 3.21 -5.03 10.28
N LEU A 138 2.16 -5.71 10.74
CA LEU A 138 0.95 -5.08 11.28
C LEU A 138 1.22 -4.20 12.49
N ASP A 139 2.01 -4.68 13.46
CA ASP A 139 2.34 -3.91 14.68
C ASP A 139 3.06 -2.60 14.33
N MET A 140 4.00 -2.65 13.38
CA MET A 140 4.71 -1.48 12.89
C MET A 140 3.75 -0.50 12.21
N PHE A 141 2.90 -0.97 11.27
CA PHE A 141 1.96 -0.10 10.57
C PHE A 141 0.91 0.50 11.50
N LEU A 142 0.39 -0.27 12.45
CA LEU A 142 -0.56 0.23 13.45
C LEU A 142 0.07 1.29 14.36
N ASN A 143 1.31 1.09 14.79
CA ASN A 143 2.03 2.10 15.58
C ASN A 143 2.21 3.41 14.80
N ILE A 144 2.58 3.33 13.52
CA ILE A 144 2.69 4.51 12.64
C ILE A 144 1.32 5.16 12.45
N ALA A 145 0.29 4.38 12.09
CA ALA A 145 -1.06 4.88 11.84
C ALA A 145 -1.62 5.65 13.04
N ASN A 146 -1.47 5.12 14.25
CA ASN A 146 -1.94 5.77 15.49
C ASN A 146 -1.26 7.11 15.78
N LYS A 147 -0.03 7.33 15.28
CA LYS A 147 0.68 8.60 15.44
C LYS A 147 0.21 9.66 14.44
N ILE A 148 -0.10 9.24 13.21
CA ILE A 148 -0.33 10.15 12.08
C ILE A 148 -1.81 10.33 11.73
N SER A 149 -2.69 9.48 12.26
CA SER A 149 -4.13 9.52 12.03
C SER A 149 -4.92 9.10 13.28
N ASN A 150 -6.14 9.61 13.41
CA ASN A 150 -7.10 9.16 14.43
C ASN A 150 -8.08 8.10 13.89
N LYS A 151 -7.91 7.69 12.63
CA LYS A 151 -8.75 6.69 11.99
C LYS A 151 -7.87 5.72 11.19
N THR A 152 -8.07 4.43 11.43
CA THR A 152 -7.37 3.37 10.72
C THR A 152 -8.37 2.44 10.06
N ILE A 153 -8.16 2.16 8.78
CA ILE A 153 -8.86 1.11 8.05
C ILE A 153 -7.89 -0.06 7.90
N LEU A 154 -8.10 -1.13 8.67
CA LEU A 154 -7.27 -2.32 8.63
C LEU A 154 -8.05 -3.44 7.92
N ASN A 155 -7.58 -3.84 6.74
CA ASN A 155 -8.20 -4.88 5.90
C ASN A 155 -9.73 -4.68 5.75
N GLY A 156 -10.12 -3.43 5.47
CA GLY A 156 -11.51 -3.02 5.24
C GLY A 156 -12.33 -2.75 6.51
N LYS A 157 -11.80 -3.05 7.70
CA LYS A 157 -12.47 -2.74 8.98
C LYS A 157 -12.00 -1.39 9.51
N VAL A 158 -12.96 -0.59 9.96
CA VAL A 158 -12.71 0.79 10.45
C VAL A 158 -12.50 0.80 11.96
N PHE A 159 -11.47 1.50 12.40
CA PHE A 159 -11.13 1.75 13.79
C PHE A 159 -10.95 3.25 13.99
N GLU A 160 -11.59 3.80 15.02
CA GLU A 160 -11.49 5.22 15.41
C GLU A 160 -10.90 5.32 16.81
N TYR A 161 -9.97 6.25 17.00
CA TYR A 161 -9.33 6.51 18.28
C TYR A 161 -9.73 7.92 18.74
N GLY A 162 -10.22 8.00 19.98
CA GLY A 162 -10.63 9.24 20.64
C GLY A 162 -9.48 9.96 21.33
#